data_AF-A0A3P9MEV0-F1
#
_entry.id   AF-A0A3P9MEV0-F1
#
_cell.length_a   1.000
_cell.length_b   1.000
_cell.length_c   1.000
_cell.angle_alpha   90.00
_cell.angle_beta   90.00
_cell.angle_gamma   90.00
#
_symmetry.space_group_name_H-M   'P 1'
#
loop_
_entity.id
_entity.type
_entity.pdbx_description
1 polymer ?
#
loop_
_entity_poly.entity_id
_entity_poly.type
_entity_poly.pdbx_seq_one_letter_code
_entity_poly.pdbx_strand_id
1 'polypeptide(L)'
;MAASRVTANEIFLNIKQIPTRYPKALCLFRQISTSRPHYDQQPEPKSKSASQPLVGVVGLEIHAQINSNTKLFSGSPVRFSAPPNSLVSFFDASLPGTLPMLNRRCVEAAVMTGLALNCTINKKSYFDRKHYFYADLPSDA
;
A
#
# COMPACT_ATOMS: atom_id res chain seq x y z
N MET A 1 -33.80 1.73 0.85
CA MET A 1 -33.28 0.57 1.62
C MET A 1 -32.10 1.06 2.44
N ALA A 2 -32.14 0.83 3.75
CA ALA A 2 -31.25 1.43 4.74
C ALA A 2 -29.86 0.76 4.77
N ALA A 3 -28.79 1.54 4.63
CA ALA A 3 -27.43 1.08 4.87
C ALA A 3 -27.04 1.42 6.32
N SER A 4 -26.80 0.38 7.12
CA SER A 4 -26.37 0.49 8.52
C SER A 4 -24.98 1.08 8.60
N ARG A 5 -24.81 2.12 9.44
CA ARG A 5 -23.52 2.74 9.76
C ARG A 5 -22.83 1.91 10.84
N VAL A 6 -21.72 1.26 10.51
CA VAL A 6 -20.84 0.66 11.51
C VAL A 6 -19.89 1.75 12.02
N THR A 7 -19.98 2.06 13.31
CA THR A 7 -19.14 3.04 14.01
C THR A 7 -17.76 2.45 14.32
N ALA A 8 -16.72 3.27 14.18
CA ALA A 8 -15.29 2.91 14.29
C ALA A 8 -14.82 2.28 15.61
N ASN A 9 -15.68 2.16 16.62
CA ASN A 9 -15.33 1.65 17.95
C ASN A 9 -15.25 0.11 18.04
N GLU A 10 -15.74 -0.64 17.05
CA GLU A 10 -15.76 -2.12 17.08
C GLU A 10 -14.38 -2.76 16.82
N ILE A 11 -13.42 -2.03 16.24
CA ILE A 11 -12.14 -2.62 15.78
C ILE A 11 -11.08 -2.66 16.90
N PHE A 12 -11.22 -1.88 17.97
CA PHE A 12 -10.15 -1.70 18.97
C PHE A 12 -10.04 -2.81 20.02
N LEU A 13 -11.00 -3.74 20.10
CA LEU A 13 -11.05 -4.72 21.19
C LEU A 13 -10.29 -6.03 20.93
N ASN A 14 -9.75 -6.26 19.73
CA ASN A 14 -9.23 -7.59 19.36
C ASN A 14 -7.70 -7.74 19.34
N ILE A 15 -6.92 -6.78 19.87
CA ILE A 15 -5.44 -6.76 19.74
C ILE A 15 -4.70 -7.21 21.04
N LYS A 16 -5.39 -7.69 22.08
CA LYS A 16 -4.75 -8.00 23.39
C LYS A 16 -4.57 -9.48 23.75
N GLN A 17 -4.47 -10.42 22.80
CA GLN A 17 -4.33 -11.85 23.14
C GLN A 17 -3.23 -12.62 22.38
N ILE A 18 -1.95 -12.26 22.54
CA ILE A 18 -0.86 -13.20 22.20
C ILE A 18 0.21 -13.19 23.30
N PRO A 19 0.33 -14.24 24.12
CA PRO A 19 1.40 -14.37 25.11
C PRO A 19 2.65 -15.06 24.54
N THR A 20 3.80 -14.63 25.07
CA THR A 20 5.16 -15.15 24.86
C THR A 20 5.44 -16.37 25.75
N ARG A 21 6.14 -17.41 25.23
CA ARG A 21 7.03 -18.32 26.00
C ARG A 21 7.52 -19.52 25.17
N TYR A 22 8.84 -19.70 25.06
CA TYR A 22 9.46 -21.01 24.81
C TYR A 22 10.61 -21.23 25.81
N PRO A 23 10.67 -22.38 26.53
CA PRO A 23 11.76 -22.68 27.46
C PRO A 23 12.88 -23.51 26.81
N LYS A 24 14.09 -23.36 27.38
CA LYS A 24 15.31 -24.13 27.06
C LYS A 24 15.25 -25.50 27.76
N ALA A 25 15.62 -26.58 27.08
CA ALA A 25 15.91 -27.87 27.72
C ALA A 25 17.25 -28.43 27.21
N LEU A 26 18.17 -28.56 28.17
CA LEU A 26 19.49 -29.16 28.05
C LEU A 26 19.34 -30.66 28.36
N CYS A 27 19.68 -31.55 27.43
CA CYS A 27 19.70 -32.99 27.69
C CYS A 27 21.09 -33.54 27.36
N LEU A 28 21.81 -33.97 28.39
CA LEU A 28 23.16 -34.49 28.34
C LEU A 28 23.09 -36.02 28.35
N PHE A 29 23.51 -36.68 27.27
CA PHE A 29 23.76 -38.13 27.28
C PHE A 29 25.13 -38.44 26.66
N ARG A 30 26.06 -38.85 27.54
CA ARG A 30 27.23 -39.71 27.27
C ARG A 30 26.68 -41.14 27.16
N GLN A 31 27.17 -42.13 26.41
CA GLN A 31 28.46 -42.50 25.83
C GLN A 31 28.14 -43.74 24.93
N ILE A 32 28.87 -44.17 23.89
CA ILE A 32 29.96 -45.16 23.92
C ILE A 32 30.47 -45.34 22.47
N SER A 33 31.80 -45.40 22.36
CA SER A 33 32.62 -45.61 21.17
C SER A 33 32.62 -47.07 20.72
N THR A 34 32.44 -47.30 19.42
CA THR A 34 32.95 -48.49 18.73
C THR A 34 33.74 -48.03 17.50
N SER A 35 35.05 -48.11 17.59
CA SER A 35 35.99 -47.84 16.50
C SER A 35 35.88 -48.90 15.42
N ARG A 36 35.64 -48.49 14.17
CA ARG A 36 35.84 -49.30 12.96
C ARG A 36 36.55 -48.48 11.88
N PRO A 37 37.30 -49.16 11.00
CA PRO A 37 38.55 -48.67 10.45
C PRO A 37 38.37 -47.69 9.30
N HIS A 38 39.45 -46.94 9.09
CA HIS A 38 39.69 -45.90 8.10
C HIS A 38 39.38 -46.39 6.67
N TYR A 39 38.24 -45.96 6.14
CA TYR A 39 38.06 -45.80 4.70
C TYR A 39 38.37 -44.33 4.40
N ASP A 40 39.26 -44.08 3.43
CA ASP A 40 39.47 -42.74 2.90
C ASP A 40 38.13 -42.19 2.39
N GLN A 41 37.54 -41.29 3.17
CA GLN A 41 36.36 -40.55 2.77
C GLN A 41 36.80 -39.62 1.64
N GLN A 42 36.35 -39.92 0.42
CA GLN A 42 36.31 -38.90 -0.63
C GLN A 42 35.55 -37.68 -0.07
N PRO A 43 35.99 -36.44 -0.35
CA PRO A 43 35.29 -35.27 0.15
C PRO A 43 33.87 -35.29 -0.43
N GLU A 44 32.90 -35.58 0.45
CA GLU A 44 31.48 -35.47 0.16
C GLU A 44 31.23 -34.12 -0.53
N PRO A 45 30.56 -34.07 -1.70
CA PRO A 45 30.25 -32.82 -2.35
C PRO A 45 29.43 -32.00 -1.35
N LYS A 46 30.01 -30.88 -0.87
CA LYS A 46 29.40 -30.00 0.13
C LYS A 46 27.92 -29.81 -0.23
N SER A 47 27.05 -30.51 0.49
CA SER A 47 25.61 -30.49 0.23
C SER A 47 25.20 -29.03 0.24
N LYS A 48 24.70 -28.52 -0.89
CA LYS A 48 24.31 -27.12 -1.01
C LYS A 48 23.49 -26.76 0.21
N SER A 49 24.05 -25.85 0.99
CA SER A 49 23.57 -25.37 2.28
C SER A 49 22.06 -25.17 2.26
N ALA A 50 21.40 -25.64 3.32
CA ALA A 50 19.96 -25.54 3.54
C ALA A 50 19.36 -24.27 2.93
N SER A 51 18.32 -24.45 2.11
CA SER A 51 17.51 -23.37 1.56
C SER A 51 17.01 -22.50 2.72
N GLN A 52 17.44 -21.24 2.75
CA GLN A 52 16.96 -20.26 3.73
C GLN A 52 15.41 -20.24 3.70
N PRO A 53 14.73 -20.21 4.86
CA PRO A 53 13.28 -20.16 4.89
C PRO A 53 12.80 -18.84 4.24
N LEU A 54 11.92 -18.95 3.24
CA LEU A 54 11.34 -17.79 2.57
C LEU A 54 10.32 -17.10 3.50
N VAL A 55 10.30 -15.77 3.47
CA VAL A 55 9.34 -14.94 4.20
C VAL A 55 8.57 -14.08 3.20
N GLY A 56 7.25 -14.02 3.31
CA GLY A 56 6.39 -13.18 2.47
C GLY A 56 6.43 -11.72 2.92
N VAL A 57 6.55 -10.80 1.96
CA VAL A 57 6.52 -9.35 2.18
C VAL A 57 5.45 -8.77 1.26
N VAL A 58 4.52 -7.98 1.81
CA VAL A 58 3.39 -7.39 1.07
C VAL A 58 3.37 -5.89 1.28
N GLY A 59 3.26 -5.14 0.18
CA GLY A 59 2.97 -3.71 0.18
C GLY A 59 1.60 -3.45 -0.44
N LEU A 60 0.90 -2.42 0.05
CA LEU A 60 -0.41 -2.03 -0.46
C LEU A 60 -0.33 -0.61 -1.03
N GLU A 61 -0.94 -0.41 -2.19
CA GLU A 61 -1.18 0.90 -2.78
C GLU A 61 -2.70 1.13 -2.82
N ILE A 62 -3.16 2.19 -2.15
CA ILE A 62 -4.58 2.47 -1.97
C ILE A 62 -4.89 3.83 -2.59
N HIS A 63 -5.78 3.83 -3.58
CA HIS A 63 -6.33 5.06 -4.17
C HIS A 63 -7.74 5.26 -3.63
N ALA A 64 -7.97 6.39 -2.97
CA ALA A 64 -9.27 6.75 -2.41
C ALA A 64 -9.78 8.04 -3.04
N GLN A 65 -11.03 8.02 -3.52
CA GLN A 65 -11.64 9.20 -4.11
C GLN A 65 -12.05 10.21 -3.03
N ILE A 66 -11.55 11.43 -3.14
CA ILE A 66 -11.98 12.53 -2.28
C ILE A 66 -13.42 12.91 -2.61
N ASN A 67 -14.26 13.01 -1.57
CA ASN A 67 -15.63 13.49 -1.72
C ASN A 67 -15.66 15.02 -1.86
N SER A 68 -15.61 15.51 -3.10
CA SER A 68 -15.70 16.92 -3.46
C SER A 68 -16.82 17.16 -4.47
N ASN A 69 -17.34 18.40 -4.53
CA ASN A 69 -18.37 18.77 -5.50
C ASN A 69 -17.82 18.90 -6.92
N THR A 70 -16.56 19.30 -7.06
CA THR A 70 -15.87 19.54 -8.34
C THR A 70 -14.54 18.79 -8.40
N LYS A 71 -14.01 18.58 -9.62
CA LYS A 71 -12.75 17.87 -9.87
C LYS A 71 -11.53 18.59 -9.26
N LEU A 72 -10.37 17.93 -9.29
CA LEU A 72 -9.13 18.42 -8.67
C LEU A 72 -8.56 19.66 -9.35
N PHE A 73 -8.60 19.71 -10.69
CA PHE A 73 -7.99 20.77 -11.50
C PHE A 73 -8.97 21.52 -12.39
N SER A 74 -10.27 21.24 -12.29
CA SER A 74 -11.31 21.89 -13.08
C SER A 74 -12.59 22.10 -12.28
N GLY A 75 -13.44 23.01 -12.78
CA GLY A 75 -14.75 23.31 -12.20
C GLY A 75 -15.83 22.27 -12.49
N SER A 76 -15.53 21.21 -13.27
CA SER A 76 -16.51 20.18 -13.61
C SER A 76 -16.98 19.44 -12.36
N PRO A 77 -18.27 19.09 -12.27
CA PRO A 77 -18.80 18.38 -11.12
C PRO A 77 -18.32 16.93 -11.05
N VAL A 78 -18.25 16.38 -9.84
CA VAL A 78 -18.00 14.96 -9.59
C VAL A 78 -19.33 14.31 -9.21
N ARG A 79 -19.88 13.46 -10.08
CA ARG A 79 -21.12 12.69 -9.81
C ARG A 79 -21.00 11.29 -10.37
N PHE A 80 -21.53 10.32 -9.62
CA PHE A 80 -21.62 8.93 -10.05
C PHE A 80 -22.75 8.76 -11.08
N SER A 81 -22.57 7.83 -12.03
CA SER A 81 -23.58 7.43 -13.02
C SER A 81 -24.10 8.54 -13.95
N ALA A 82 -23.29 9.55 -14.24
CA ALA A 82 -23.64 10.55 -15.25
C ALA A 82 -23.52 9.98 -16.68
N PRO A 83 -24.22 10.54 -17.68
CA PRO A 83 -24.04 10.16 -19.08
C PRO A 83 -22.58 10.31 -19.53
N PRO A 84 -22.10 9.50 -20.49
CA PRO A 84 -20.74 9.59 -21.00
C PRO A 84 -20.38 11.01 -21.47
N ASN A 85 -19.18 11.46 -21.10
CA ASN A 85 -18.62 12.77 -21.48
C ASN A 85 -19.49 14.00 -21.12
N SER A 86 -20.47 13.87 -20.22
CA SER A 86 -21.37 14.98 -19.83
C SER A 86 -20.81 15.88 -18.73
N LEU A 87 -19.86 15.39 -17.92
CA LEU A 87 -19.25 16.13 -16.81
C LEU A 87 -17.80 16.48 -17.12
N VAL A 88 -17.57 17.11 -18.27
CA VAL A 88 -16.25 17.39 -18.85
C VAL A 88 -16.15 18.87 -19.19
N SER A 89 -15.04 19.50 -18.80
CA SER A 89 -14.68 20.87 -19.20
C SER A 89 -13.58 20.82 -20.27
N PHE A 90 -13.25 21.96 -20.87
CA PHE A 90 -12.15 22.05 -21.84
C PHE A 90 -10.81 21.58 -21.27
N PHE A 91 -10.55 21.85 -19.99
CA PHE A 91 -9.34 21.35 -19.31
C PHE A 91 -9.36 19.83 -19.18
N ASP A 92 -10.50 19.24 -18.81
CA ASP A 92 -10.63 17.77 -18.66
C ASP A 92 -10.44 17.05 -20.00
N ALA A 93 -10.83 17.70 -21.11
CA ALA A 93 -10.62 17.23 -22.47
C ALA A 93 -9.22 17.58 -23.02
N SER A 94 -8.34 18.20 -22.22
CA SER A 94 -7.00 18.62 -22.60
C SER A 94 -6.93 19.50 -23.86
N LEU A 95 -7.92 20.39 -24.03
CA LEU A 95 -7.89 21.32 -25.16
C LEU A 95 -6.72 22.30 -25.02
N PRO A 96 -6.04 22.65 -26.13
CA PRO A 96 -4.91 23.58 -26.11
C PRO A 96 -5.26 24.93 -25.48
N GLY A 97 -4.35 25.46 -24.65
CA GLY A 97 -4.50 26.75 -23.99
C GLY A 97 -5.27 26.72 -22.66
N THR A 98 -5.76 25.55 -22.23
CA THR A 98 -6.38 25.40 -20.90
C THR A 98 -5.33 25.27 -19.79
N LEU A 99 -5.65 25.72 -18.58
CA LEU A 99 -4.76 25.69 -17.41
C LEU A 99 -5.43 25.04 -16.20
N PRO A 100 -4.69 24.32 -15.35
CA PRO A 100 -5.24 23.66 -14.17
C PRO A 100 -5.61 24.67 -13.08
N MET A 101 -6.79 24.49 -12.47
CA MET A 101 -7.24 25.25 -11.30
C MET A 101 -7.39 24.33 -10.08
N LEU A 102 -6.47 24.44 -9.13
CA LEU A 102 -6.42 23.56 -7.97
C LEU A 102 -7.63 23.73 -7.03
N ASN A 103 -8.28 22.63 -6.70
CA ASN A 103 -9.40 22.59 -5.77
C ASN A 103 -8.95 22.61 -4.31
N ARG A 104 -9.27 23.70 -3.61
CA ARG A 104 -8.95 23.89 -2.18
C ARG A 104 -9.51 22.79 -1.27
N ARG A 105 -10.76 22.33 -1.52
CA ARG A 105 -11.38 21.29 -0.68
C ARG A 105 -10.67 19.95 -0.81
N CYS A 106 -10.17 19.63 -2.00
CA CYS A 106 -9.36 18.43 -2.21
C CYS A 106 -8.05 18.49 -1.41
N VAL A 107 -7.38 19.63 -1.40
CA VAL A 107 -6.15 19.83 -0.60
C VAL A 107 -6.44 19.71 0.90
N GLU A 108 -7.48 20.37 1.39
CA GLU A 108 -7.90 20.30 2.80
C GLU A 108 -8.19 18.85 3.22
N ALA A 109 -8.95 18.11 2.41
CA ALA A 109 -9.26 16.70 2.68
C ALA A 109 -8.01 15.82 2.68
N ALA A 110 -7.07 16.04 1.77
CA ALA A 110 -5.79 15.31 1.73
C ALA A 110 -4.95 15.57 3.00
N VAL A 111 -4.84 16.83 3.43
CA VAL A 111 -4.11 17.20 4.67
C VAL A 111 -4.79 16.60 5.90
N MET A 112 -6.12 16.69 6.00
CA MET A 112 -6.87 16.08 7.10
C MET A 112 -6.67 14.57 7.16
N THR A 113 -6.66 13.90 5.99
CA THR A 113 -6.41 12.45 5.91
C THR A 113 -5.01 12.11 6.40
N GLY A 114 -3.99 12.87 5.97
CA GLY A 114 -2.62 12.67 6.46
C GLY A 114 -2.50 12.83 7.97
N LEU A 115 -3.15 13.85 8.55
CA LEU A 115 -3.19 14.02 10.01
C LEU A 115 -3.92 12.87 10.72
N ALA A 116 -5.04 12.40 10.17
CA ALA A 116 -5.80 11.27 10.71
C ALA A 116 -5.02 9.94 10.68
N LEU A 117 -4.09 9.80 9.72
CA LEU A 117 -3.17 8.66 9.61
C LEU A 117 -1.84 8.88 10.34
N ASN A 118 -1.76 9.89 11.22
CA ASN A 118 -0.55 10.27 11.98
C ASN A 118 0.69 10.52 11.09
N CYS A 119 0.49 11.04 9.88
CA CYS A 119 1.59 11.41 8.99
C CYS A 119 2.17 12.79 9.34
N THR A 120 3.46 12.98 9.05
CA THR A 120 4.10 14.30 9.10
C THR A 120 3.80 15.08 7.82
N ILE A 121 3.13 16.23 7.94
CA ILE A 121 2.74 17.03 6.78
C ILE A 121 3.84 18.01 6.38
N ASN A 122 4.22 17.99 5.10
CA ASN A 122 5.17 18.94 4.53
C ASN A 122 4.53 20.33 4.38
N LYS A 123 5.27 21.39 4.74
CA LYS A 123 4.80 22.78 4.60
C LYS A 123 4.72 23.26 3.14
N LYS A 124 5.49 22.62 2.26
CA LYS A 124 5.52 22.90 0.82
C LYS A 124 5.44 21.58 0.08
N SER A 125 4.62 21.54 -0.95
CA SER A 125 4.47 20.40 -1.85
C SER A 125 4.13 20.95 -3.24
N TYR A 126 4.54 20.22 -4.27
CA TYR A 126 4.36 20.60 -5.66
C TYR A 126 3.61 19.48 -6.39
N PHE A 127 2.90 19.84 -7.46
CA PHE A 127 2.29 18.87 -8.37
C PHE A 127 3.22 18.65 -9.55
N ASP A 128 3.61 17.39 -9.77
CA ASP A 128 4.42 16.96 -10.90
C ASP A 128 3.57 16.26 -11.95
N ARG A 129 4.06 16.22 -13.20
CA ARG A 129 3.40 15.50 -14.30
C ARG A 129 3.94 14.07 -14.39
N LYS A 130 3.05 13.08 -14.43
CA LYS A 130 3.39 11.67 -14.64
C LYS A 130 3.00 11.27 -16.06
N HIS A 131 3.95 11.34 -16.99
CA HIS A 131 3.72 11.16 -18.41
C HIS A 131 3.66 9.69 -18.82
N TYR A 132 2.55 9.25 -19.43
CA TYR A 132 2.41 7.96 -20.12
C TYR A 132 1.23 7.99 -21.09
N PHE A 133 1.35 7.29 -22.22
CA PHE A 133 0.29 7.27 -23.23
C PHE A 133 -0.80 6.27 -22.87
N TYR A 134 -2.03 6.76 -22.69
CA TYR A 134 -3.22 5.92 -22.55
C TYR A 134 -4.48 6.69 -22.97
N ALA A 135 -5.49 5.99 -23.50
CA ALA A 135 -6.67 6.63 -24.10
C ALA A 135 -7.57 7.39 -23.09
N ASP A 136 -7.49 7.06 -21.80
CA ASP A 136 -8.22 7.74 -20.72
C ASP A 136 -7.45 8.92 -20.08
N LEU A 137 -6.20 9.13 -20.49
CA LEU A 137 -5.33 10.19 -20.00
C LEU A 137 -5.08 11.22 -21.12
N PRO A 138 -6.00 12.18 -21.33
CA PRO A 138 -5.99 13.05 -22.50
C PRO A 138 -4.82 14.07 -22.52
N SER A 139 -4.15 14.30 -21.40
CA SER A 139 -3.10 15.33 -21.28
C SER A 139 -1.76 14.92 -21.86
N ASP A 140 -1.55 13.62 -22.05
CA ASP A 140 -0.27 13.05 -22.50
C ASP A 140 -0.40 12.34 -23.87
N ALA A 141 -1.55 12.49 -24.54
CA ALA A 141 -1.82 11.95 -25.87
C ALA A 141 -1.37 12.89 -26.99
#